data_AF-A0A8H3F7N0-F1
#
_entry.id   AF-A0A8H3F7N0-F1
#
_cell.length_a   1.000
_cell.length_b   1.000
_cell.length_c   1.000
_cell.angle_alpha   90.00
_cell.angle_beta   90.00
_cell.angle_gamma   90.00
#
_symmetry.space_group_name_H-M   'P 1'
#
loop_
_entity.id
_entity.type
_entity.pdbx_description
1 polymer ?
#
loop_
_entity_poly.entity_id
_entity_poly.type
_entity_poly.pdbx_seq_one_letter_code
_entity_poly.pdbx_strand_id
1 'polypeptide(L)'
;MSLNTTRAPRRSARIAENVSKSVPESLPTEISPEKPRKRPRTKKKTLPPASDEEEIDADLTSKPSKPLYKLSSMNFPNTDASSFGLAQEKLADEPLKVLLACVFLTRTKGSVSMPVCREMFKRYPTVEALVKAEILDLTEMIQPLGLHNTRARTIIKLATAWQTQPPAQGKRYRKLHYPSRGDGADIPPSEQPIQDESLDHRVAWEIAHIPGVGAYALDSWRIFCRDKLRGVEDGLLDIGFPDNIAKERRQEWTRVIPLDKELIAYIRWRWLRLGYLWNPVDGSKLKVDPGVITKMQNREIESYKGFDNPWIVYALQEKKS
;
A
#
# COMPACT_ATOMS: atom_id res chain seq x y z
N MET A 1 39.62 34.92 74.64
CA MET A 1 38.64 34.45 73.64
C MET A 1 39.12 33.07 73.20
N SER A 2 38.95 31.97 73.97
CA SER A 2 37.74 31.46 74.65
C SER A 2 36.71 30.99 73.61
N LEU A 3 36.31 29.71 73.48
CA LEU A 3 36.53 28.51 74.32
C LEU A 3 36.53 27.20 73.50
N ASN A 4 37.02 26.10 74.12
CA ASN A 4 37.00 24.71 73.62
C ASN A 4 35.60 24.05 73.62
N THR A 5 35.48 22.91 72.91
CA THR A 5 34.87 21.59 73.32
C THR A 5 34.32 20.88 72.06
N THR A 6 34.59 19.65 71.61
CA THR A 6 35.17 18.36 72.11
C THR A 6 34.13 17.22 72.20
N ARG A 7 34.27 16.23 71.29
CA ARG A 7 33.87 14.78 71.32
C ARG A 7 32.39 14.32 71.41
N ALA A 8 32.13 13.21 70.71
CA ALA A 8 30.96 12.30 70.79
C ALA A 8 31.16 11.22 71.92
N PRO A 9 30.18 10.35 72.31
CA PRO A 9 29.80 9.16 71.49
C PRO A 9 28.42 8.44 71.72
N ARG A 10 28.05 7.55 70.76
CA ARG A 10 27.39 6.20 70.83
C ARG A 10 26.23 5.82 71.82
N ARG A 11 25.20 5.15 71.22
CA ARG A 11 24.64 3.76 71.46
C ARG A 11 23.21 3.54 72.04
N SER A 12 22.47 2.64 71.35
CA SER A 12 21.40 1.70 71.83
C SER A 12 20.04 2.28 72.29
N ALA A 13 18.87 1.61 72.24
CA ALA A 13 18.40 0.25 71.83
C ALA A 13 16.98 0.37 71.19
N ARG A 14 16.57 -0.38 70.15
CA ARG A 14 15.96 -1.74 70.09
C ARG A 14 14.71 -2.01 70.99
N ILE A 15 13.58 -2.32 70.34
CA ILE A 15 12.59 -3.40 70.69
C ILE A 15 11.77 -3.75 69.42
N ALA A 16 11.09 -4.91 69.35
CA ALA A 16 11.17 -5.74 68.13
C ALA A 16 9.99 -6.68 67.69
N GLU A 17 8.75 -6.58 68.19
CA GLU A 17 7.65 -7.53 67.83
C GLU A 17 6.93 -7.13 66.53
N ASN A 18 6.76 -7.91 65.46
CA ASN A 18 6.99 -9.33 65.14
C ASN A 18 6.05 -10.37 65.77
N VAL A 19 5.27 -11.04 64.91
CA VAL A 19 4.80 -12.46 64.88
C VAL A 19 3.63 -12.54 63.88
N SER A 20 3.36 -13.61 63.15
CA SER A 20 4.10 -14.41 62.16
C SER A 20 3.09 -15.46 61.63
N LYS A 21 3.33 -15.98 60.41
CA LYS A 21 2.54 -17.00 59.69
C LYS A 21 2.05 -18.20 60.54
N SER A 22 0.87 -18.77 60.24
CA SER A 22 0.72 -20.17 59.72
C SER A 22 -0.74 -20.63 59.51
N VAL A 23 -0.93 -21.53 58.54
CA VAL A 23 -2.16 -22.28 58.15
C VAL A 23 -2.09 -23.69 58.78
N PRO A 24 -3.19 -24.34 59.26
CA PRO A 24 -3.82 -25.45 58.49
C PRO A 24 -5.33 -25.77 58.74
N GLU A 25 -6.00 -26.37 57.72
CA GLU A 25 -6.88 -27.59 57.78
C GLU A 25 -8.19 -27.58 58.64
N SER A 26 -9.36 -28.19 58.31
CA SER A 26 -9.84 -29.16 57.30
C SER A 26 -11.36 -29.03 56.97
N LEU A 27 -11.81 -29.69 55.88
CA LEU A 27 -13.22 -29.89 55.45
C LEU A 27 -13.97 -30.98 56.26
N PRO A 28 -15.32 -31.11 56.17
CA PRO A 28 -16.02 -31.92 55.12
C PRO A 28 -17.35 -31.28 54.63
N THR A 29 -18.18 -31.74 53.67
CA THR A 29 -18.17 -32.89 52.71
C THR A 29 -19.01 -32.58 51.43
N GLU A 30 -18.82 -33.40 50.38
CA GLU A 30 -19.75 -33.89 49.32
C GLU A 30 -21.04 -33.16 48.87
N ILE A 31 -21.16 -32.96 47.54
CA ILE A 31 -21.98 -33.78 46.60
C ILE A 31 -21.30 -33.76 45.20
N SER A 32 -21.45 -34.84 44.42
CA SER A 32 -20.75 -35.11 43.14
C SER A 32 -21.71 -34.98 41.91
N PRO A 33 -21.33 -35.28 40.63
CA PRO A 33 -21.46 -34.27 39.57
C PRO A 33 -22.35 -34.67 38.37
N GLU A 34 -22.72 -33.69 37.54
CA GLU A 34 -23.40 -33.95 36.25
C GLU A 34 -22.74 -33.25 35.04
N LYS A 35 -22.63 -33.98 33.93
CA LYS A 35 -22.33 -33.54 32.55
C LYS A 35 -23.57 -33.93 31.70
N PRO A 36 -23.73 -33.58 30.39
CA PRO A 36 -22.85 -32.84 29.48
C PRO A 36 -23.58 -31.78 28.60
N ARG A 37 -22.87 -31.16 27.63
CA ARG A 37 -23.21 -31.30 26.18
C ARG A 37 -22.13 -30.68 25.26
N LYS A 38 -21.75 -31.44 24.23
CA LYS A 38 -20.78 -31.04 23.18
C LYS A 38 -21.53 -30.38 22.02
N ARG A 39 -20.96 -29.33 21.40
CA ARG A 39 -21.47 -28.78 20.13
C ARG A 39 -21.14 -29.74 18.96
N PRO A 40 -22.04 -29.94 17.98
CA PRO A 40 -21.88 -30.99 16.97
C PRO A 40 -20.86 -30.64 15.87
N ARG A 41 -20.10 -31.66 15.44
CA ARG A 41 -19.32 -31.65 14.20
C ARG A 41 -20.25 -31.79 13.00
N THR A 42 -20.18 -30.89 12.03
CA THR A 42 -20.74 -31.10 10.68
C THR A 42 -19.86 -32.04 9.86
N LYS A 43 -20.48 -32.82 8.97
CA LYS A 43 -19.91 -34.04 8.39
C LYS A 43 -19.01 -33.78 7.18
N LYS A 44 -17.96 -34.59 7.00
CA LYS A 44 -17.28 -34.75 5.70
C LYS A 44 -18.29 -35.24 4.66
N LYS A 45 -18.22 -34.72 3.43
CA LYS A 45 -18.86 -35.34 2.25
C LYS A 45 -17.82 -36.15 1.48
N THR A 46 -18.21 -37.35 1.07
CA THR A 46 -17.40 -38.30 0.28
C THR A 46 -17.65 -38.06 -1.21
N LEU A 47 -16.66 -38.33 -2.07
CA LEU A 47 -16.82 -38.34 -3.53
C LEU A 47 -17.57 -39.62 -3.98
N PRO A 48 -18.41 -39.56 -5.02
CA PRO A 48 -18.73 -40.70 -5.88
C PRO A 48 -17.69 -40.86 -7.03
N PRO A 49 -17.63 -42.03 -7.69
CA PRO A 49 -16.64 -42.34 -8.73
C PRO A 49 -17.02 -41.80 -10.12
N ALA A 50 -16.10 -41.94 -11.08
CA ALA A 50 -16.24 -41.48 -12.45
C ALA A 50 -16.80 -42.56 -13.39
N SER A 51 -17.60 -42.13 -14.36
CA SER A 51 -17.77 -42.78 -15.67
C SER A 51 -18.47 -41.84 -16.67
N ASP A 52 -17.88 -41.75 -17.86
CA ASP A 52 -18.49 -41.52 -19.18
C ASP A 52 -18.95 -40.11 -19.60
N GLU A 53 -19.04 -39.97 -20.93
CA GLU A 53 -18.93 -38.74 -21.72
C GLU A 53 -20.30 -38.11 -22.02
N GLU A 54 -20.41 -36.79 -21.90
CA GLU A 54 -21.51 -36.01 -22.51
C GLU A 54 -20.95 -34.74 -23.18
N GLU A 55 -21.42 -34.48 -24.40
CA GLU A 55 -21.12 -33.27 -25.17
C GLU A 55 -21.66 -32.02 -24.44
N ILE A 56 -20.80 -31.02 -24.22
CA ILE A 56 -21.24 -29.74 -23.65
C ILE A 56 -21.57 -28.78 -24.79
N ASP A 57 -22.87 -28.75 -25.12
CA ASP A 57 -23.48 -27.72 -25.97
C ASP A 57 -23.25 -26.31 -25.39
N ALA A 58 -23.13 -25.31 -26.26
CA ALA A 58 -22.58 -24.00 -25.93
C ALA A 58 -23.63 -23.06 -25.29
N ASP A 59 -24.00 -23.34 -24.03
CA ASP A 59 -24.92 -22.50 -23.26
C ASP A 59 -24.35 -21.08 -22.98
N LEU A 60 -24.88 -20.12 -23.74
CA LEU A 60 -24.62 -18.68 -23.65
C LEU A 60 -25.26 -17.98 -22.42
N THR A 61 -25.36 -18.65 -21.26
CA THR A 61 -25.99 -18.08 -20.05
C THR A 61 -25.16 -18.12 -18.75
N SER A 62 -23.82 -18.27 -18.82
CA SER A 62 -22.98 -18.12 -17.63
C SER A 62 -23.05 -16.69 -17.06
N LYS A 63 -23.59 -16.53 -15.84
CA LYS A 63 -23.62 -15.26 -15.10
C LYS A 63 -22.18 -14.68 -14.98
N PRO A 64 -21.96 -13.38 -15.19
CA PRO A 64 -20.62 -12.80 -15.11
C PRO A 64 -20.01 -13.06 -13.73
N SER A 65 -18.82 -13.66 -13.72
CA SER A 65 -18.07 -13.90 -12.49
C SER A 65 -17.78 -12.56 -11.81
N LYS A 66 -17.85 -12.52 -10.47
CA LYS A 66 -17.48 -11.32 -9.72
C LYS A 66 -16.01 -11.00 -10.04
N PRO A 67 -15.66 -9.75 -10.39
CA PRO A 67 -14.30 -9.42 -10.78
C PRO A 67 -13.34 -9.64 -9.61
N LEU A 68 -12.14 -10.16 -9.91
CA LEU A 68 -11.13 -10.55 -8.92
C LEU A 68 -10.56 -9.36 -8.11
N TYR A 69 -10.74 -8.15 -8.62
CA TYR A 69 -10.40 -6.87 -7.99
C TYR A 69 -11.56 -5.89 -8.21
N LYS A 70 -11.61 -4.82 -7.41
CA LYS A 70 -12.62 -3.77 -7.57
C LYS A 70 -12.32 -2.96 -8.84
N LEU A 71 -13.33 -2.69 -9.67
CA LEU A 71 -13.15 -1.85 -10.86
C LEU A 71 -12.82 -0.38 -10.48
N SER A 72 -12.07 0.30 -11.36
CA SER A 72 -11.86 1.74 -11.30
C SER A 72 -13.19 2.49 -11.32
N SER A 73 -13.21 3.68 -10.71
CA SER A 73 -14.35 4.61 -10.75
C SER A 73 -14.04 5.88 -11.53
N MET A 74 -12.94 5.87 -12.29
CA MET A 74 -12.60 6.92 -13.24
C MET A 74 -12.98 6.48 -14.64
N ASN A 75 -13.20 7.46 -15.52
CA ASN A 75 -13.30 7.19 -16.94
C ASN A 75 -11.95 6.65 -17.42
N PHE A 76 -11.93 5.47 -18.04
CA PHE A 76 -10.74 4.97 -18.72
C PHE A 76 -10.54 5.84 -19.98
N PRO A 77 -9.42 6.57 -20.12
CA PRO A 77 -9.19 7.43 -21.27
C PRO A 77 -8.69 6.62 -22.46
N ASN A 78 -8.80 7.22 -23.65
CA ASN A 78 -8.30 6.63 -24.87
C ASN A 78 -6.76 6.45 -24.82
N THR A 79 -6.21 5.55 -25.62
CA THR A 79 -4.77 5.22 -25.63
C THR A 79 -3.90 6.30 -26.28
N ASP A 80 -4.50 7.17 -27.09
CA ASP A 80 -3.88 8.38 -27.64
C ASP A 80 -3.82 9.56 -26.63
N ALA A 81 -4.55 9.47 -25.51
CA ALA A 81 -4.58 10.53 -24.51
C ALA A 81 -3.18 10.77 -23.90
N SER A 82 -2.88 12.04 -23.62
CA SER A 82 -1.59 12.46 -23.05
C SER A 82 -1.40 12.02 -21.60
N SER A 83 -2.49 11.83 -20.85
CA SER A 83 -2.47 11.41 -19.44
C SER A 83 -3.68 10.54 -19.11
N PHE A 84 -3.54 9.67 -18.10
CA PHE A 84 -4.67 8.91 -17.55
C PHE A 84 -5.58 9.77 -16.65
N GLY A 85 -5.01 10.81 -16.04
CA GLY A 85 -5.70 11.80 -15.23
C GLY A 85 -5.54 11.62 -13.71
N LEU A 86 -4.71 10.67 -13.26
CA LEU A 86 -4.45 10.42 -11.83
C LEU A 86 -3.85 11.65 -11.13
N ALA A 87 -4.08 11.77 -9.82
CA ALA A 87 -3.46 12.80 -9.01
C ALA A 87 -1.94 12.62 -8.93
N GLN A 88 -1.48 11.36 -8.79
CA GLN A 88 -0.07 11.02 -8.68
C GLN A 88 0.70 11.29 -9.99
N GLU A 89 0.08 11.00 -11.14
CA GLU A 89 0.61 11.32 -12.47
C GLU A 89 0.86 12.83 -12.63
N LYS A 90 -0.11 13.66 -12.23
CA LYS A 90 -0.02 15.13 -12.28
C LYS A 90 0.92 15.74 -11.25
N LEU A 91 1.37 14.97 -10.27
CA LEU A 91 2.26 15.40 -9.19
C LEU A 91 3.63 14.72 -9.26
N ALA A 92 3.90 13.93 -10.30
CA ALA A 92 5.10 13.08 -10.42
C ALA A 92 6.42 13.87 -10.27
N ASP A 93 6.45 15.12 -10.75
CA ASP A 93 7.59 16.04 -10.62
C ASP A 93 7.85 16.54 -9.20
N GLU A 94 6.89 16.40 -8.29
CA GLU A 94 6.95 16.82 -6.90
C GLU A 94 6.71 15.63 -5.95
N PRO A 95 7.69 14.72 -5.76
CA PRO A 95 7.42 13.40 -5.19
C PRO A 95 6.86 13.41 -3.75
N LEU A 96 7.19 14.43 -2.95
CA LEU A 96 6.56 14.64 -1.65
C LEU A 96 5.04 14.88 -1.78
N LYS A 97 4.60 15.66 -2.77
CA LYS A 97 3.17 15.91 -3.02
C LYS A 97 2.45 14.65 -3.50
N VAL A 98 3.12 13.74 -4.22
CA VAL A 98 2.57 12.41 -4.53
C VAL A 98 2.26 11.64 -3.24
N LEU A 99 3.21 11.56 -2.30
CA LEU A 99 3.00 10.84 -1.02
C LEU A 99 1.92 11.51 -0.16
N LEU A 100 1.89 12.84 -0.11
CA LEU A 100 0.84 13.58 0.59
C LEU A 100 -0.54 13.35 -0.04
N ALA A 101 -0.64 13.33 -1.38
CA ALA A 101 -1.88 12.97 -2.07
C ALA A 101 -2.34 11.54 -1.72
N CYS A 102 -1.43 10.56 -1.60
CA CYS A 102 -1.78 9.21 -1.15
C CYS A 102 -2.43 9.19 0.25
N VAL A 103 -2.01 10.06 1.18
CA VAL A 103 -2.65 10.20 2.51
C VAL A 103 -4.09 10.72 2.40
N PHE A 104 -4.33 11.67 1.50
CA PHE A 104 -5.67 12.20 1.20
C PHE A 104 -6.57 11.21 0.46
N LEU A 105 -6.01 10.33 -0.36
CA LEU A 105 -6.75 9.30 -1.11
C LEU A 105 -7.05 8.04 -0.28
N THR A 106 -6.38 7.86 0.87
CA THR A 106 -6.58 6.70 1.76
C THR A 106 -8.01 6.62 2.29
N ARG A 107 -8.85 5.77 1.69
CA ARG A 107 -10.29 5.57 1.98
C ARG A 107 -11.21 6.77 1.68
N THR A 108 -10.80 7.74 0.85
CA THR A 108 -11.66 8.84 0.39
C THR A 108 -11.57 9.00 -1.13
N LYS A 109 -12.70 9.26 -1.80
CA LYS A 109 -12.71 9.49 -3.26
C LYS A 109 -11.91 10.75 -3.62
N GLY A 110 -11.07 10.67 -4.65
CA GLY A 110 -10.25 11.78 -5.13
C GLY A 110 -11.05 13.04 -5.51
N SER A 111 -12.28 12.89 -5.99
CA SER A 111 -13.17 14.01 -6.29
C SER A 111 -13.49 14.90 -5.08
N VAL A 112 -13.43 14.35 -3.86
CA VAL A 112 -13.69 15.07 -2.60
C VAL A 112 -12.39 15.40 -1.87
N SER A 113 -11.38 14.52 -1.89
CA SER A 113 -10.13 14.76 -1.16
C SER A 113 -9.11 15.64 -1.88
N MET A 114 -9.06 15.62 -3.22
CA MET A 114 -8.09 16.43 -3.98
C MET A 114 -8.34 17.96 -3.96
N PRO A 115 -9.57 18.49 -3.84
CA PRO A 115 -9.77 19.90 -3.51
C PRO A 115 -9.09 20.31 -2.20
N VAL A 116 -9.31 19.58 -1.11
CA VAL A 116 -8.70 19.88 0.21
C VAL A 116 -7.19 19.66 0.19
N CYS A 117 -6.70 18.64 -0.50
CA CYS A 117 -5.26 18.39 -0.68
C CYS A 117 -4.57 19.57 -1.40
N ARG A 118 -5.21 20.14 -2.42
CA ARG A 118 -4.71 21.35 -3.10
C ARG A 118 -4.75 22.58 -2.19
N GLU A 119 -5.76 22.72 -1.33
CA GLU A 119 -5.82 23.83 -0.37
C GLU A 119 -4.71 23.72 0.69
N MET A 120 -4.43 22.50 1.17
CA MET A 120 -3.29 22.21 2.03
C MET A 120 -1.96 22.63 1.35
N PHE A 121 -1.75 22.30 0.07
CA PHE A 121 -0.56 22.72 -0.67
C PHE A 121 -0.43 24.23 -0.85
N LYS A 122 -1.54 24.99 -0.90
CA LYS A 122 -1.48 26.46 -0.94
C LYS A 122 -1.10 27.04 0.41
N ARG A 123 -1.71 26.54 1.50
CA ARG A 123 -1.47 27.04 2.87
C ARG A 123 -0.08 26.65 3.38
N TYR A 124 0.44 25.50 2.95
CA TYR A 124 1.74 24.98 3.33
C TYR A 124 2.56 24.60 2.07
N PRO A 125 3.13 25.59 1.36
CA PRO A 125 3.77 25.36 0.05
C PRO A 125 5.14 24.70 0.13
N THR A 126 5.78 24.66 1.30
CA THR A 126 7.11 24.04 1.50
C THR A 126 7.08 22.97 2.59
N VAL A 127 8.13 22.14 2.64
CA VAL A 127 8.27 21.09 3.67
C VAL A 127 8.38 21.72 5.06
N GLU A 128 9.10 22.83 5.18
CA GLU A 128 9.30 23.61 6.40
C GLU A 128 7.96 24.13 6.95
N ALA A 129 7.07 24.60 6.06
CA ALA A 129 5.75 25.05 6.42
C ALA A 129 4.88 23.89 6.94
N LEU A 130 4.97 22.70 6.32
CA LEU A 130 4.26 21.50 6.78
C LEU A 130 4.81 20.92 8.09
N VAL A 131 6.12 20.99 8.32
CA VAL A 131 6.75 20.55 9.57
C VAL A 131 6.36 21.46 10.74
N LYS A 132 6.20 22.76 10.48
CA LYS A 132 5.77 23.76 11.46
C LYS A 132 4.24 23.94 11.53
N ALA A 133 3.48 23.19 10.74
CA ALA A 133 2.03 23.33 10.69
C ALA A 133 1.40 22.98 12.04
N GLU A 134 0.49 23.83 12.49
CA GLU A 134 -0.27 23.60 13.71
C GLU A 134 -1.24 22.41 13.47
N ILE A 135 -1.34 21.52 14.45
CA ILE A 135 -2.01 20.23 14.27
C ILE A 135 -3.52 20.37 14.21
N LEU A 136 -4.11 21.32 14.95
CA LEU A 136 -5.54 21.60 14.91
C LEU A 136 -5.92 22.23 13.57
N ASP A 137 -5.17 23.23 13.09
CA ASP A 137 -5.28 23.81 11.74
C ASP A 137 -5.39 22.76 10.61
N LEU A 138 -4.46 21.79 10.57
CA LEU A 138 -4.51 20.69 9.60
C LEU A 138 -5.68 19.74 9.87
N THR A 139 -6.04 19.52 11.13
CA THR A 139 -7.13 18.62 11.51
C THR A 139 -8.49 19.19 11.11
N GLU A 140 -8.74 20.47 11.34
CA GLU A 140 -9.94 21.21 10.94
C GLU A 140 -10.08 21.24 9.43
N MET A 141 -9.01 21.58 8.70
CA MET A 141 -9.00 21.55 7.23
C MET A 141 -9.38 20.18 6.66
N ILE A 142 -8.90 19.09 7.27
CA ILE A 142 -9.15 17.72 6.79
C ILE A 142 -10.46 17.15 7.36
N GLN A 143 -11.08 17.81 8.35
CA GLN A 143 -12.25 17.31 9.10
C GLN A 143 -13.36 16.72 8.21
N PRO A 144 -13.79 17.39 7.11
CA PRO A 144 -14.89 16.92 6.26
C PRO A 144 -14.60 15.61 5.50
N LEU A 145 -13.34 15.19 5.40
CA LEU A 145 -12.94 13.99 4.67
C LEU A 145 -12.94 12.72 5.52
N GLY A 146 -13.14 12.85 6.84
CA GLY A 146 -12.93 11.77 7.80
C GLY A 146 -11.44 11.44 8.03
N LEU A 147 -11.17 10.65 9.08
CA LEU A 147 -9.82 10.24 9.52
C LEU A 147 -8.85 11.42 9.79
N HIS A 148 -9.36 12.64 9.95
CA HIS A 148 -8.62 13.90 10.06
C HIS A 148 -7.49 13.86 11.08
N ASN A 149 -7.78 13.43 12.32
CA ASN A 149 -6.80 13.32 13.40
C ASN A 149 -5.60 12.44 13.01
N THR A 150 -5.82 11.36 12.26
CA THR A 150 -4.76 10.44 11.84
C THR A 150 -4.03 10.98 10.61
N ARG A 151 -4.75 11.60 9.67
CA ARG A 151 -4.16 12.23 8.48
C ARG A 151 -3.26 13.40 8.83
N ALA A 152 -3.70 14.35 9.66
CA ALA A 152 -2.90 15.50 10.08
C ALA A 152 -1.58 15.04 10.75
N ARG A 153 -1.67 14.10 11.70
CA ARG A 153 -0.48 13.47 12.33
C ARG A 153 0.43 12.76 11.33
N THR A 154 -0.14 12.11 10.32
CA THR A 154 0.65 11.43 9.28
C THR A 154 1.34 12.45 8.37
N ILE A 155 0.66 13.51 7.96
CA ILE A 155 1.20 14.60 7.11
C ILE A 155 2.40 15.27 7.78
N ILE A 156 2.27 15.68 9.04
CA ILE A 156 3.38 16.31 9.78
C ILE A 156 4.56 15.32 9.89
N LYS A 157 4.32 14.07 10.34
CA LYS A 157 5.39 13.07 10.48
C LYS A 157 6.09 12.73 9.15
N LEU A 158 5.33 12.68 8.06
CA LEU A 158 5.82 12.43 6.70
C LEU A 158 6.70 13.61 6.25
N ALA A 159 6.24 14.85 6.45
CA ALA A 159 7.02 16.05 6.15
C ALA A 159 8.30 16.15 7.00
N THR A 160 8.24 15.85 8.31
CA THR A 160 9.41 15.85 9.20
C THR A 160 10.44 14.80 8.77
N ALA A 161 10.01 13.58 8.45
CA ALA A 161 10.89 12.55 7.91
C ALA A 161 11.48 12.94 6.55
N TRP A 162 10.68 13.54 5.66
CA TRP A 162 11.15 14.03 4.36
C TRP A 162 12.19 15.15 4.49
N GLN A 163 12.00 16.08 5.44
CA GLN A 163 12.96 17.16 5.70
C GLN A 163 14.25 16.64 6.34
N THR A 164 14.16 15.66 7.23
CA THR A 164 15.32 15.11 7.96
C THR A 164 16.13 14.15 7.09
N GLN A 165 15.45 13.33 6.29
CA GLN A 165 16.03 12.23 5.54
C GLN A 165 15.22 12.00 4.25
N PRO A 166 15.34 12.89 3.25
CA PRO A 166 14.64 12.74 1.98
C PRO A 166 15.11 11.47 1.25
N PRO A 167 14.28 10.90 0.36
CA PRO A 167 14.69 9.79 -0.50
C PRO A 167 15.90 10.18 -1.34
N ALA A 168 16.85 9.25 -1.50
CA ALA A 168 18.06 9.46 -2.26
C ALA A 168 18.42 8.20 -3.05
N GLN A 169 19.00 8.37 -4.23
CA GLN A 169 19.53 7.27 -5.03
C GLN A 169 20.56 6.47 -4.23
N GLY A 170 20.56 5.15 -4.39
CA GLY A 170 21.45 4.24 -3.64
C GLY A 170 21.18 4.10 -2.15
N LYS A 171 20.08 4.67 -1.60
CA LYS A 171 19.66 4.46 -0.21
C LYS A 171 18.27 3.86 -0.14
N ARG A 172 18.17 2.57 0.17
CA ARG A 172 16.89 1.84 0.27
C ARG A 172 16.66 1.32 1.69
N TYR A 173 15.40 1.30 2.09
CA TYR A 173 14.94 0.89 3.42
C TYR A 173 13.96 -0.27 3.29
N ARG A 174 13.95 -1.18 4.26
CA ARG A 174 13.12 -2.39 4.20
C ARG A 174 11.65 -2.04 4.38
N LYS A 175 10.78 -2.74 3.65
CA LYS A 175 9.35 -2.81 3.96
C LYS A 175 8.94 -4.26 4.15
N LEU A 176 8.68 -4.64 5.40
CA LEU A 176 8.25 -6.00 5.72
C LEU A 176 6.99 -6.38 4.94
N HIS A 177 7.05 -7.51 4.25
CA HIS A 177 5.97 -8.11 3.47
C HIS A 177 5.47 -7.22 2.31
N TYR A 178 6.36 -6.50 1.64
CA TYR A 178 6.03 -5.73 0.45
C TYR A 178 7.14 -5.76 -0.63
N PRO A 179 6.81 -6.02 -1.91
CA PRO A 179 5.47 -6.30 -2.44
C PRO A 179 4.91 -7.67 -2.06
N SER A 180 5.76 -8.66 -1.80
CA SER A 180 5.37 -10.04 -1.50
C SER A 180 5.52 -10.38 -0.02
N ARG A 181 4.79 -11.42 0.42
CA ARG A 181 4.90 -11.93 1.79
C ARG A 181 6.25 -12.61 2.02
N GLY A 182 7.17 -11.88 2.63
CA GLY A 182 8.50 -12.36 3.04
C GLY A 182 9.56 -11.28 2.86
N ASP A 183 9.36 -10.44 1.83
CA ASP A 183 10.25 -9.35 1.45
C ASP A 183 10.64 -8.44 2.64
N GLY A 184 11.92 -8.08 2.69
CA GLY A 184 12.50 -7.19 3.70
C GLY A 184 12.71 -7.79 5.09
N ALA A 185 12.39 -9.08 5.30
CA ALA A 185 12.67 -9.81 6.55
C ALA A 185 14.16 -10.17 6.70
N ASP A 186 14.86 -10.28 5.57
CA ASP A 186 16.29 -10.52 5.35
C ASP A 186 17.18 -9.28 5.53
N ILE A 187 16.57 -8.13 5.85
CA ILE A 187 17.26 -6.87 6.14
C ILE A 187 17.02 -6.53 7.61
N PRO A 188 18.03 -6.60 8.50
CA PRO A 188 17.89 -6.16 9.89
C PRO A 188 17.89 -4.63 9.99
N PRO A 189 17.28 -4.04 11.05
CA PRO A 189 17.23 -2.60 11.22
C PRO A 189 18.59 -1.89 11.19
N SER A 190 19.63 -2.54 11.69
CA SER A 190 21.01 -2.05 11.81
C SER A 190 21.79 -1.94 10.50
N GLU A 191 21.34 -2.62 9.43
CA GLU A 191 21.98 -2.56 8.11
C GLU A 191 21.39 -1.47 7.19
N GLN A 192 20.40 -0.72 7.65
CA GLN A 192 19.72 0.28 6.83
C GLN A 192 20.41 1.67 6.91
N PRO A 193 20.45 2.44 5.79
CA PRO A 193 19.99 2.07 4.45
C PRO A 193 20.89 1.05 3.78
N ILE A 194 20.29 0.11 3.03
CA ILE A 194 21.04 -0.74 2.11
C ILE A 194 21.27 -0.01 0.78
N GLN A 195 22.23 -0.51 0.00
CA GLN A 195 22.73 0.11 -1.24
C GLN A 195 21.71 0.02 -2.39
N ASP A 196 22.08 0.45 -3.60
CA ASP A 196 21.22 0.33 -4.80
C ASP A 196 20.88 -1.13 -5.14
N GLU A 197 19.85 -1.35 -5.95
CA GLU A 197 19.37 -2.67 -6.38
C GLU A 197 20.40 -3.42 -7.25
N SER A 198 21.33 -2.68 -7.89
CA SER A 198 22.48 -3.22 -8.63
C SER A 198 23.58 -3.83 -7.74
N LEU A 199 23.71 -3.37 -6.49
CA LEU A 199 24.74 -3.82 -5.55
C LEU A 199 24.18 -4.73 -4.44
N ASP A 200 22.91 -4.56 -4.10
CA ASP A 200 22.21 -5.38 -3.11
C ASP A 200 20.83 -5.78 -3.66
N HIS A 201 20.65 -7.04 -4.05
CA HIS A 201 19.40 -7.50 -4.66
C HIS A 201 18.25 -7.71 -3.65
N ARG A 202 18.46 -7.44 -2.35
CA ARG A 202 17.40 -7.55 -1.33
C ARG A 202 16.32 -6.49 -1.54
N VAL A 203 15.09 -6.84 -1.14
CA VAL A 203 13.90 -6.04 -1.44
C VAL A 203 13.74 -4.87 -0.46
N ALA A 204 14.00 -3.67 -0.96
CA ALA A 204 13.95 -2.42 -0.20
C ALA A 204 13.60 -1.23 -1.11
N TRP A 205 13.15 -0.12 -0.51
CA TRP A 205 12.56 1.02 -1.22
C TRP A 205 13.04 2.35 -0.64
N GLU A 206 13.16 3.37 -1.49
CA GLU A 206 13.82 4.65 -1.18
C GLU A 206 12.99 5.53 -0.21
N ILE A 207 11.70 5.19 -0.02
CA ILE A 207 10.76 5.89 0.88
C ILE A 207 10.25 5.03 2.06
N ALA A 208 10.68 3.78 2.22
CA ALA A 208 10.05 2.87 3.19
C ALA A 208 10.31 3.22 4.67
N HIS A 209 11.31 4.07 4.95
CA HIS A 209 11.55 4.65 6.28
C HIS A 209 10.55 5.75 6.65
N ILE A 210 9.84 6.34 5.67
CA ILE A 210 8.95 7.48 5.89
C ILE A 210 7.66 7.03 6.59
N PRO A 211 7.29 7.62 7.74
CA PRO A 211 6.07 7.25 8.46
C PRO A 211 4.80 7.41 7.62
N GLY A 212 3.91 6.43 7.68
CA GLY A 212 2.64 6.43 6.93
C GLY A 212 2.74 5.86 5.51
N VAL A 213 3.95 5.61 4.97
CA VAL A 213 4.13 4.95 3.67
C VAL A 213 3.73 3.47 3.78
N GLY A 214 2.55 3.14 3.25
CA GLY A 214 2.04 1.77 3.07
C GLY A 214 2.20 1.28 1.62
N ALA A 215 1.72 0.07 1.33
CA ALA A 215 1.82 -0.55 0.00
C ALA A 215 1.33 0.36 -1.13
N TYR A 216 0.15 0.99 -0.98
CA TYR A 216 -0.39 1.95 -1.97
C TYR A 216 0.53 3.15 -2.27
N ALA A 217 1.21 3.67 -1.25
CA ALA A 217 2.15 4.79 -1.42
C ALA A 217 3.46 4.31 -2.07
N LEU A 218 3.91 3.09 -1.76
CA LEU A 218 5.05 2.45 -2.42
C LEU A 218 4.75 2.12 -3.88
N ASP A 219 3.58 1.58 -4.19
CA ASP A 219 3.12 1.35 -5.56
C ASP A 219 3.08 2.68 -6.34
N SER A 220 2.47 3.73 -5.75
CA SER A 220 2.44 5.06 -6.35
C SER A 220 3.85 5.62 -6.60
N TRP A 221 4.77 5.49 -5.63
CA TRP A 221 6.17 5.88 -5.79
C TRP A 221 6.88 5.12 -6.90
N ARG A 222 6.73 3.80 -6.94
CA ARG A 222 7.32 2.91 -7.95
C ARG A 222 6.81 3.21 -9.37
N ILE A 223 5.55 3.61 -9.50
CA ILE A 223 4.94 3.93 -10.80
C ILE A 223 5.31 5.34 -11.30
N PHE A 224 5.39 6.34 -10.40
CA PHE A 224 5.44 7.77 -10.78
C PHE A 224 6.73 8.52 -10.40
N CYS A 225 7.55 8.00 -9.48
CA CYS A 225 8.68 8.76 -8.93
C CYS A 225 10.02 8.00 -8.94
N ARG A 226 10.03 6.67 -8.78
CA ARG A 226 11.24 5.88 -8.56
C ARG A 226 12.23 5.99 -9.73
N ASP A 227 11.73 5.89 -10.96
CA ASP A 227 12.56 5.94 -12.17
C ASP A 227 13.27 7.30 -12.30
N LYS A 228 12.55 8.41 -12.03
CA LYS A 228 13.12 9.76 -12.01
C LYS A 228 14.20 9.92 -10.92
N LEU A 229 14.03 9.34 -9.73
CA LEU A 229 15.06 9.35 -8.68
C LEU A 229 16.30 8.52 -9.08
N ARG A 230 16.11 7.44 -9.85
CA ARG A 230 17.20 6.56 -10.32
C ARG A 230 17.89 7.09 -11.59
N GLY A 231 17.41 8.17 -12.19
CA GLY A 231 17.90 8.67 -13.48
C GLY A 231 17.59 7.75 -14.67
N VAL A 232 16.52 6.96 -14.58
CA VAL A 232 16.03 6.12 -15.69
C VAL A 232 15.22 6.99 -16.64
N GLU A 233 15.56 6.98 -17.93
CA GLU A 233 14.91 7.81 -18.94
C GLU A 233 13.46 7.37 -19.22
N ASP A 234 12.58 8.35 -19.37
CA ASP A 234 11.21 8.14 -19.83
C ASP A 234 11.17 7.63 -21.28
N GLY A 235 10.13 6.89 -21.63
CA GLY A 235 9.96 6.28 -22.96
C GLY A 235 10.84 5.05 -23.28
N LEU A 236 11.93 4.78 -22.53
CA LEU A 236 12.76 3.58 -22.76
C LEU A 236 12.05 2.29 -22.33
N LEU A 237 11.36 1.68 -23.28
CA LEU A 237 10.80 0.33 -23.18
C LEU A 237 11.74 -0.68 -23.83
N ASP A 238 11.73 -1.93 -23.35
CA ASP A 238 12.59 -3.02 -23.83
C ASP A 238 12.19 -3.53 -25.23
N ILE A 239 12.18 -2.66 -26.23
CA ILE A 239 11.99 -3.02 -27.64
C ILE A 239 13.36 -3.42 -28.21
N GLY A 240 13.75 -4.67 -27.96
CA GLY A 240 14.91 -5.31 -28.62
C GLY A 240 16.27 -5.17 -27.94
N PHE A 241 16.34 -4.78 -26.66
CA PHE A 241 17.60 -4.84 -25.90
C PHE A 241 17.92 -6.28 -25.44
N PRO A 242 19.20 -6.70 -25.41
CA PRO A 242 19.59 -7.98 -24.85
C PRO A 242 19.32 -8.03 -23.33
N ASP A 243 18.88 -9.19 -22.84
CA ASP A 243 18.19 -9.37 -21.54
C ASP A 243 18.87 -8.73 -20.33
N ASN A 244 20.21 -8.74 -20.27
CA ASN A 244 20.95 -8.21 -19.13
C ASN A 244 20.93 -6.67 -19.07
N ILE A 245 21.01 -5.97 -20.21
CA ILE A 245 20.96 -4.50 -20.27
C ILE A 245 19.50 -4.02 -20.17
N ALA A 246 18.57 -4.78 -20.75
CA ALA A 246 17.13 -4.57 -20.65
C ALA A 246 16.67 -4.53 -19.19
N LYS A 247 17.07 -5.53 -18.39
CA LYS A 247 16.60 -5.72 -17.01
C LYS A 247 16.95 -4.57 -16.05
N GLU A 248 18.08 -3.90 -16.24
CA GLU A 248 18.53 -2.81 -15.36
C GLU A 248 17.89 -1.46 -15.70
N ARG A 249 17.66 -1.18 -16.99
CA ARG A 249 17.04 0.07 -17.49
C ARG A 249 15.53 -0.01 -17.65
N ARG A 250 14.92 -1.17 -17.42
CA ARG A 250 13.48 -1.36 -17.39
C ARG A 250 12.83 -0.44 -16.36
N GLN A 251 11.94 0.43 -16.84
CA GLN A 251 11.12 1.32 -16.03
C GLN A 251 10.32 0.55 -14.97
N GLU A 252 10.39 0.99 -13.71
CA GLU A 252 9.90 0.26 -12.55
C GLU A 252 8.40 -0.05 -12.64
N TRP A 253 7.59 0.86 -13.20
CA TRP A 253 6.13 0.67 -13.33
C TRP A 253 5.74 -0.65 -14.01
N THR A 254 6.57 -1.17 -14.91
CA THR A 254 6.36 -2.44 -15.62
C THR A 254 6.42 -3.67 -14.69
N ARG A 255 7.02 -3.52 -13.50
CA ARG A 255 7.21 -4.53 -12.44
C ARG A 255 6.21 -4.37 -11.28
N VAL A 256 5.32 -3.38 -11.33
CA VAL A 256 4.36 -3.10 -10.24
C VAL A 256 3.07 -3.88 -10.49
N ILE A 257 2.64 -4.64 -9.50
CA ILE A 257 1.33 -5.31 -9.46
C ILE A 257 0.59 -4.74 -8.23
N PRO A 258 -0.08 -3.58 -8.37
CA PRO A 258 -0.71 -2.88 -7.27
C PRO A 258 -2.06 -3.51 -6.93
N LEU A 259 -2.46 -3.42 -5.66
CA LEU A 259 -3.80 -3.82 -5.22
C LEU A 259 -4.85 -2.70 -5.33
N ASP A 260 -4.43 -1.45 -5.55
CA ASP A 260 -5.34 -0.34 -5.71
C ASP A 260 -5.96 -0.31 -7.11
N LYS A 261 -7.29 -0.17 -7.15
CA LYS A 261 -8.10 -0.22 -8.37
C LYS A 261 -7.80 0.88 -9.39
N GLU A 262 -7.35 2.04 -8.94
CA GLU A 262 -7.04 3.16 -9.84
C GLU A 262 -5.62 3.02 -10.39
N LEU A 263 -4.67 2.50 -9.59
CA LEU A 263 -3.35 2.10 -10.07
C LEU A 263 -3.41 0.90 -11.04
N ILE A 264 -4.27 -0.08 -10.78
CA ILE A 264 -4.55 -1.20 -11.71
C ILE A 264 -5.03 -0.67 -13.07
N ALA A 265 -5.99 0.27 -13.06
CA ALA A 265 -6.51 0.83 -14.31
C ALA A 265 -5.49 1.69 -15.05
N TYR A 266 -4.65 2.45 -14.32
CA TYR A 266 -3.52 3.18 -14.91
C TYR A 266 -2.51 2.25 -15.59
N ILE A 267 -2.07 1.17 -14.92
CA ILE A 267 -1.10 0.23 -15.49
C ILE A 267 -1.70 -0.51 -16.70
N ARG A 268 -3.00 -0.85 -16.66
CA ARG A 268 -3.72 -1.40 -17.82
C ARG A 268 -3.72 -0.46 -19.01
N TRP A 269 -4.06 0.82 -18.79
CA TRP A 269 -4.00 1.83 -19.83
C TRP A 269 -2.58 1.96 -20.38
N ARG A 270 -1.56 2.06 -19.51
CA ARG A 270 -0.16 2.19 -19.92
C ARG A 270 0.34 0.99 -20.75
N TRP A 271 -0.04 -0.25 -20.41
CA TRP A 271 0.24 -1.42 -21.27
C TRP A 271 -0.58 -1.47 -22.56
N LEU A 272 -1.84 -1.03 -22.54
CA LEU A 272 -2.70 -1.01 -23.73
C LEU A 272 -2.16 -0.04 -24.80
N ARG A 273 -1.59 1.10 -24.38
CA ARG A 273 -0.85 2.02 -25.26
C ARG A 273 0.33 1.38 -25.99
N LEU A 274 0.86 0.28 -25.45
CA LEU A 274 1.96 -0.50 -26.03
C LEU A 274 1.46 -1.72 -26.82
N GLY A 275 0.14 -1.86 -27.01
CA GLY A 275 -0.48 -3.00 -27.70
C GLY A 275 -0.58 -4.27 -26.85
N TYR A 276 -0.63 -4.17 -25.52
CA TYR A 276 -0.75 -5.34 -24.63
C TYR A 276 -1.95 -5.23 -23.68
N LEU A 277 -2.73 -6.32 -23.56
CA LEU A 277 -3.58 -6.52 -22.39
C LEU A 277 -2.69 -6.95 -21.22
N TRP A 278 -2.91 -6.37 -20.05
CA TRP A 278 -2.16 -6.71 -18.84
C TRP A 278 -3.08 -7.28 -17.74
N ASN A 279 -2.67 -8.42 -17.19
CA ASN A 279 -3.35 -9.12 -16.11
C ASN A 279 -2.91 -8.56 -14.74
N PRO A 280 -3.82 -8.01 -13.92
CA PRO A 280 -3.50 -7.45 -12.60
C PRO A 280 -3.27 -8.50 -11.52
N VAL A 281 -3.47 -9.79 -11.80
CA VAL A 281 -3.26 -10.87 -10.83
C VAL A 281 -1.78 -11.30 -10.80
N ASP A 282 -1.14 -11.41 -11.97
CA ASP A 282 0.19 -12.01 -12.13
C ASP A 282 1.16 -11.18 -13.00
N GLY A 283 0.70 -10.09 -13.62
CA GLY A 283 1.49 -9.26 -14.52
C GLY A 283 1.72 -9.85 -15.92
N SER A 284 1.06 -10.95 -16.26
CA SER A 284 1.08 -11.55 -17.60
C SER A 284 0.49 -10.60 -18.65
N LYS A 285 0.92 -10.79 -19.90
CA LYS A 285 0.63 -9.87 -21.01
C LYS A 285 0.22 -10.65 -22.26
N LEU A 286 -0.85 -10.22 -22.90
CA LEU A 286 -1.29 -10.73 -24.20
C LEU A 286 -1.12 -9.62 -25.25
N LYS A 287 -0.44 -9.89 -26.36
CA LYS A 287 -0.32 -8.93 -27.46
C LYS A 287 -1.67 -8.78 -28.16
N VAL A 288 -2.09 -7.54 -28.37
CA VAL A 288 -3.34 -7.18 -29.05
C VAL A 288 -3.08 -6.95 -30.54
N ASP A 289 -4.04 -7.33 -31.37
CA ASP A 289 -4.01 -7.00 -32.79
C ASP A 289 -4.05 -5.46 -33.01
N PRO A 290 -3.20 -4.87 -33.87
CA PRO A 290 -3.18 -3.42 -34.09
C PRO A 290 -4.52 -2.84 -34.59
N GLY A 291 -5.29 -3.61 -35.37
CA GLY A 291 -6.63 -3.22 -35.81
C GLY A 291 -7.62 -3.12 -34.65
N VAL A 292 -7.51 -3.99 -33.64
CA VAL A 292 -8.28 -3.88 -32.39
C VAL A 292 -7.92 -2.60 -31.62
N ILE A 293 -6.63 -2.24 -31.52
CA ILE A 293 -6.21 -0.99 -30.87
C ILE A 293 -6.78 0.23 -31.62
N THR A 294 -6.75 0.22 -32.95
CA THR A 294 -7.33 1.28 -33.80
C THR A 294 -8.83 1.42 -33.56
N LYS A 295 -9.56 0.30 -33.51
CA LYS A 295 -11.01 0.29 -33.19
C LYS A 295 -11.32 0.79 -31.78
N MET A 296 -10.48 0.46 -30.80
CA MET A 296 -10.58 1.05 -29.46
C MET A 296 -10.36 2.57 -29.51
N GLN A 297 -9.39 3.05 -30.29
CA GLN A 297 -9.10 4.48 -30.45
C GLN A 297 -10.26 5.25 -31.09
N ASN A 298 -10.90 4.67 -32.10
CA ASN A 298 -12.11 5.21 -32.73
C ASN A 298 -13.37 5.08 -31.87
N ARG A 299 -13.29 4.44 -30.69
CA ARG A 299 -14.43 4.09 -29.80
C ARG A 299 -15.46 3.15 -30.43
N GLU A 300 -15.04 2.34 -31.40
CA GLU A 300 -15.85 1.30 -32.04
C GLU A 300 -16.01 0.04 -31.15
N ILE A 301 -15.17 -0.09 -30.11
CA ILE A 301 -15.16 -1.23 -29.17
C ILE A 301 -15.19 -0.70 -27.72
N GLU A 302 -16.28 -0.97 -27.00
CA GLU A 302 -16.44 -0.59 -25.58
C GLU A 302 -15.79 -1.58 -24.59
N SER A 303 -15.78 -2.86 -24.95
CA SER A 303 -15.18 -3.94 -24.16
C SER A 303 -14.52 -4.98 -25.06
N TYR A 304 -13.49 -5.64 -24.54
CA TYR A 304 -12.74 -6.69 -25.24
C TYR A 304 -12.66 -7.95 -24.37
N LYS A 305 -12.53 -9.13 -24.98
CA LYS A 305 -12.39 -10.37 -24.23
C LYS A 305 -10.93 -10.55 -23.80
N GLY A 306 -10.60 -10.03 -22.61
CA GLY A 306 -9.30 -10.19 -21.97
C GLY A 306 -9.27 -11.34 -20.94
N PHE A 307 -8.29 -11.28 -20.04
CA PHE A 307 -8.08 -12.26 -18.96
C PHE A 307 -9.28 -12.37 -17.99
N ASP A 308 -9.84 -11.24 -17.57
CA ASP A 308 -11.11 -11.19 -16.84
C ASP A 308 -12.20 -10.77 -17.82
N ASN A 309 -13.19 -11.63 -18.04
CA ASN A 309 -14.27 -11.38 -18.98
C ASN A 309 -15.45 -10.66 -18.28
N PRO A 310 -15.96 -9.53 -18.79
CA PRO A 310 -15.45 -8.70 -19.89
C PRO A 310 -14.37 -7.70 -19.43
N TRP A 311 -13.35 -7.49 -20.28
CA TRP A 311 -12.31 -6.49 -20.03
C TRP A 311 -12.82 -5.14 -20.55
N ILE A 312 -13.32 -4.32 -19.64
CA ILE A 312 -13.92 -3.02 -19.95
C ILE A 312 -12.80 -2.05 -20.38
N VAL A 313 -12.83 -1.63 -21.65
CA VAL A 313 -11.92 -0.62 -22.21
C VAL A 313 -12.44 0.78 -21.92
N TYR A 314 -13.76 0.95 -21.93
CA TYR A 314 -14.43 2.19 -21.61
C TYR A 314 -15.51 1.95 -20.55
N ALA A 315 -15.34 2.53 -19.36
CA ALA A 315 -16.39 2.54 -18.37
C ALA A 315 -17.55 3.42 -18.90
N LEU A 316 -18.70 2.79 -19.15
CA LEU A 316 -19.94 3.50 -19.49
C LEU A 316 -20.18 4.59 -18.43
N GLN A 317 -20.18 5.85 -18.85
CA GLN A 317 -20.93 6.84 -18.09
C GLN A 317 -22.39 6.50 -18.28
N GLU A 318 -23.08 6.14 -17.19
CA GLU A 318 -24.54 6.18 -17.17
C GLU A 318 -24.95 7.57 -17.67
N LYS A 319 -25.58 7.63 -18.85
CA LYS A 319 -26.21 8.86 -19.31
C LYS A 319 -27.26 9.21 -18.27
N LYS A 320 -26.96 10.22 -17.44
CA LYS A 320 -27.99 10.91 -16.68
C LYS A 320 -28.89 11.62 -17.69
N SER A 321 -30.00 10.96 -17.98
CA SER A 321 -31.14 11.55 -18.67
C SER A 321 -31.89 12.52 -17.76
#